data_AF-A0A7T0JRP1-F1
#
_entry.id   AF-A0A7T0JRP1-F1
#
_cell.length_a   1.000
_cell.length_b   1.000
_cell.length_c   1.000
_cell.angle_alpha   90.00
_cell.angle_beta   90.00
_cell.angle_gamma   90.00
#
_symmetry.space_group_name_H-M   'P 1'
#
loop_
_entity.id
_entity.type
_entity.pdbx_description
1 polymer ?
#
loop_
_entity_poly.entity_id
_entity_poly.type
_entity_poly.pdbx_seq_one_letter_code
_entity_poly.pdbx_strand_id
1 'polypeptide(L)' 'MPSSQEIYQQLSQLPALEKLQLAELLLADLDVPDAEIDSHWRQEAAKRWQAYRDGKLKTVGYDAVMRKYK' A
#
# COMPACT_ATOMS: atom_id res chain seq x y z
N MET A 1 15.83 -18.10 17.28
CA MET A 1 15.50 -16.71 16.93
C MET A 1 14.68 -16.15 18.09
N PRO A 2 14.95 -14.95 18.59
CA PRO A 2 14.11 -14.34 19.62
C PRO A 2 12.68 -14.16 19.09
N SER A 3 11.70 -14.36 19.95
CA SER A 3 10.29 -14.06 19.67
C SER A 3 10.09 -12.55 19.49
N SER A 4 9.04 -12.16 18.77
CA SER A 4 8.69 -10.73 18.60
C SER A 4 8.53 -10.00 19.94
N GLN A 5 8.11 -10.71 20.98
CA GLN A 5 7.92 -10.17 22.32
C GLN A 5 9.26 -9.94 23.04
N GLU A 6 10.23 -10.84 22.87
CA GLU A 6 11.61 -10.65 23.37
C GLU A 6 12.31 -9.50 22.64
N ILE A 7 12.12 -9.38 21.32
CA ILE A 7 12.63 -8.24 20.53
C ILE A 7 12.01 -6.94 21.03
N TYR A 8 10.68 -6.90 21.21
CA TYR A 8 9.99 -5.72 21.73
C TYR A 8 10.51 -5.29 23.10
N GLN A 9 10.75 -6.24 24.01
CA GLN A 9 11.31 -5.93 25.34
C GLN A 9 12.69 -5.29 25.24
N GLN A 10 13.55 -5.75 24.33
CA GLN A 10 14.87 -5.15 24.10
C GLN A 10 14.74 -3.72 23.54
N LEU A 11 13.86 -3.51 22.56
CA LEU A 11 13.63 -2.21 21.94
C LEU A 11 12.89 -1.23 22.87
N SER A 12 12.14 -1.73 23.86
CA SER A 12 11.39 -0.91 24.81
C SER A 12 12.28 0.02 25.66
N GLN A 13 13.57 -0.31 25.78
CA GLN A 13 14.55 0.47 26.53
C GLN A 13 15.15 1.64 25.75
N LEU A 14 14.93 1.70 24.43
CA LEU A 14 15.47 2.78 23.59
C LEU A 14 14.75 4.12 23.84
N PRO A 15 15.46 5.25 23.66
CA PRO A 15 14.83 6.58 23.58
C PRO A 15 13.75 6.64 22.50
N ALA A 16 12.77 7.53 22.67
CA ALA A 16 11.63 7.65 21.75
C ALA A 16 12.06 7.93 20.30
N LEU A 17 13.09 8.76 20.10
CA LEU A 17 13.60 9.08 18.75
C LEU A 17 14.23 7.86 18.07
N GLU A 18 15.01 7.07 18.80
CA GLU A 18 15.65 5.87 18.25
C GLU A 18 14.61 4.79 17.92
N LYS A 19 13.55 4.65 18.73
CA LYS A 19 12.42 3.76 18.42
C LYS A 19 11.73 4.16 17.11
N LEU A 20 11.51 5.47 16.92
CA LEU A 20 10.89 5.99 15.70
C LEU A 20 11.77 5.70 14.47
N GLN A 21 13.07 5.99 14.55
CA GLN A 21 14.02 5.72 13.47
C GLN A 21 14.06 4.23 13.11
N LEU A 22 14.05 3.35 14.10
CA LEU A 22 14.02 1.91 13.84
C LEU A 22 12.71 1.46 13.18
N ALA A 23 11.58 2.02 13.62
CA ALA A 23 10.29 1.73 12.99
C ALA A 23 10.26 2.17 11.52
N GLU A 24 10.84 3.32 11.19
CA GLU A 24 10.96 3.81 9.81
C GLU A 24 11.82 2.87 8.94
N LEU A 25 12.96 2.41 9.46
CA LEU A 25 13.81 1.44 8.74
C LEU A 25 13.09 0.13 8.49
N LEU A 26 12.41 -0.42 9.50
CA LEU A 26 11.65 -1.66 9.36
C LEU A 26 10.49 -1.51 8.36
N LEU A 27 9.82 -0.36 8.34
CA LEU A 27 8.77 -0.09 7.36
C LEU A 27 9.35 0.02 5.94
N ALA A 28 10.51 0.65 5.78
CA ALA A 28 11.19 0.76 4.49
C ALA A 28 11.59 -0.61 3.94
N ASP A 29 12.04 -1.54 4.80
CA ASP A 29 12.36 -2.92 4.40
C ASP A 29 11.11 -3.71 3.96
N LEU A 30 9.92 -3.33 4.44
CA LEU A 30 8.65 -3.95 4.05
C LEU A 30 8.06 -3.29 2.79
N ASP A 31 8.44 -2.05 2.48
CA ASP A 31 7.98 -1.28 1.32
C ASP A 31 8.79 -1.60 0.06
N VAL A 32 9.04 -2.89 -0.18
CA VAL A 32 9.79 -3.36 -1.35
C VAL A 32 8.80 -3.71 -2.46
N PRO A 33 8.94 -3.12 -3.66
CA PRO A 33 8.10 -3.46 -4.80
C PRO A 33 8.23 -4.94 -5.16
N ASP A 34 7.09 -5.62 -5.25
CA ASP A 34 7.03 -7.00 -5.71
C ASP A 34 6.69 -7.01 -7.21
N ALA A 35 7.65 -7.45 -8.02
CA ALA A 35 7.52 -7.46 -9.47
C ALA A 35 6.40 -8.37 -9.99
N GLU A 36 6.05 -9.44 -9.27
CA GLU A 36 4.93 -10.31 -9.63
C GLU A 36 3.60 -9.62 -9.35
N ILE A 37 3.46 -9.00 -8.17
CA ILE A 37 2.29 -8.18 -7.82
C ILE A 37 2.10 -7.04 -8.83
N ASP A 38 3.17 -6.33 -9.18
CA ASP A 38 3.14 -5.27 -10.19
C ASP A 38 2.75 -5.80 -11.59
N SER A 39 3.19 -7.00 -11.95
CA SER A 39 2.78 -7.66 -13.20
C SER A 39 1.26 -7.91 -13.21
N HIS A 40 0.71 -8.45 -12.12
CA HIS A 40 -0.73 -8.68 -12.00
C HIS A 40 -1.54 -7.38 -12.05
N TRP A 41 -1.09 -6.33 -11.38
CA TRP A 41 -1.74 -5.01 -11.45
C TRP A 41 -1.71 -4.41 -12.84
N ARG A 42 -0.59 -4.51 -13.57
CA ARG A 42 -0.50 -4.04 -14.96
C ARG A 42 -1.49 -4.76 -15.87
N GLN A 43 -1.61 -6.08 -15.73
CA GLN A 43 -2.55 -6.87 -16.52
C GLN A 43 -4.01 -6.47 -16.22
N GLU A 44 -4.38 -6.35 -14.94
CA GLU A 44 -5.73 -5.97 -14.55
C GLU A 44 -6.06 -4.53 -14.98
N ALA A 45 -5.13 -3.59 -14.83
CA ALA A 45 -5.32 -2.21 -15.27
C ALA A 45 -5.56 -2.12 -16.79
N ALA A 46 -4.76 -2.83 -17.59
CA ALA A 46 -4.93 -2.90 -19.04
C ALA A 46 -6.29 -3.51 -19.42
N LYS A 47 -6.69 -4.59 -18.76
CA LYS A 47 -7.99 -5.25 -18.97
C LYS A 47 -9.16 -4.31 -18.64
N ARG A 48 -9.11 -3.61 -17.51
CA ARG A 48 -10.14 -2.64 -17.11
C ARG A 48 -10.21 -1.46 -18.07
N TRP A 49 -9.06 -0.96 -18.52
CA TRP A 49 -9.02 0.12 -19.49
C TRP A 49 -9.68 -0.28 -20.82
N GLN A 50 -9.39 -1.47 -21.33
CA GLN A 50 -10.03 -1.94 -22.55
C GLN A 50 -11.54 -2.13 -22.37
N ALA A 51 -11.99 -2.71 -21.25
CA ALA A 51 -13.40 -2.90 -20.99
C ALA A 51 -14.15 -1.57 -20.81
N TYR A 52 -13.50 -0.54 -20.26
CA TYR A 52 -14.03 0.82 -20.23
C TYR A 52 -14.20 1.39 -21.65
N ARG A 53 -13.15 1.31 -22.48
CA ARG A 53 -13.18 1.79 -23.88
C ARG A 53 -14.24 1.08 -24.73
N ASP A 54 -14.47 -0.21 -24.47
CA ASP A 54 -15.48 -1.00 -25.15
C ASP A 54 -16.91 -0.76 -24.62
N GLY A 55 -17.09 0.09 -23.61
CA GLY A 55 -18.40 0.32 -22.97
C GLY A 55 -18.93 -0.86 -22.16
N LYS A 56 -18.07 -1.83 -21.81
CA LYS A 56 -18.42 -3.05 -21.07
C LYS A 56 -18.40 -2.86 -19.55
N LEU A 57 -17.90 -1.72 -19.06
CA LEU A 57 -17.87 -1.38 -17.65
C LEU A 57 -18.92 -0.33 -17.31
N LYS A 58 -19.56 -0.50 -16.14
CA LYS A 58 -20.35 0.57 -15.53
C LYS A 58 -19.41 1.66 -15.02
N THR A 59 -19.73 2.90 -15.33
CA THR A 59 -18.91 4.07 -14.97
C THR A 59 -19.74 5.05 -14.17
N VAL A 60 -19.09 5.81 -13.29
CA VAL A 60 -19.70 6.93 -12.59
C VAL A 60 -19.20 8.22 -13.25
N GLY A 61 -20.12 9.12 -13.58
CA GLY A 61 -19.77 10.41 -14.18
C GLY A 61 -19.01 11.31 -13.20
N TYR A 62 -18.14 12.16 -13.72
CA TYR A 62 -17.31 13.08 -12.92
C TYR A 62 -18.15 13.94 -11.96
N ASP A 63 -19.22 14.57 -12.47
CA ASP A 63 -20.11 15.40 -11.64
C ASP A 63 -20.73 14.62 -10.49
N ALA A 64 -21.07 13.35 -10.71
CA ALA A 64 -21.63 12.51 -9.67
C ALA A 64 -20.62 12.25 -8.54
N VAL A 65 -19.33 12.09 -8.87
CA VAL A 65 -18.24 11.94 -7.89
C VAL A 65 -17.98 13.24 -7.14
N MET A 66 -17.98 14.38 -7.84
CA MET A 66 -17.63 15.68 -7.26
C MET A 66 -18.69 16.28 -6.33
N ARG A 67 -19.95 15.79 -6.40
CA ARG A 67 -21.04 16.26 -5.53
C ARG A 67 -20.73 16.17 -4.04
N LYS A 68 -19.91 15.22 -3.58
CA LYS A 68 -19.59 15.06 -2.15
C LYS A 68 -18.58 16.11 -1.62
N TYR A 69 -18.01 16.92 -2.51
CA TYR A 69 -17.01 17.95 -2.19
C TYR A 69 -17.52 19.37 -2.45
N LYS A 70 -18.81 19.52 -2.80
CA LYS A 70 -19.51 20.80 -2.85
C LYS A 70 -20.28 20.98 -1.55
#